data_AF-A0A0Q7FL54-F1
#
_entry.id   AF-A0A0Q7FL54-F1
#
_cell.length_a   1.000
_cell.length_b   1.000
_cell.length_c   1.000
_cell.angle_alpha   90.00
_cell.angle_beta   90.00
_cell.angle_gamma   90.00
#
_symmetry.space_group_name_H-M   'P 1'
#
loop_
_entity.id
_entity.type
_entity.pdbx_description
1 polymer ?
#
loop_
_entity_poly.entity_id
_entity_poly.type
_entity_poly.pdbx_seq_one_letter_code
_entity_poly.pdbx_strand_id
1 'polypeptide(L)'
;MENDWKEFAARIDAIMPTLATKADMEALRADVARWTLATIIGLFIGFGGLFVGITNTLKQEKAQPAPAGLQTVQPIVIYVPAAAPELRPEQPQKK
;
A
#
# COMPACT_ATOMS: atom_id res chain seq x y z
N MET A 1 9.04 29.68 -58.84
CA MET A 1 7.67 30.08 -58.47
C MET A 1 6.72 28.90 -58.62
N GLU A 2 6.31 28.49 -59.85
CA GLU A 2 5.39 27.35 -60.04
C GLU A 2 5.88 26.00 -59.51
N ASN A 3 7.19 25.73 -59.65
CA ASN A 3 7.77 24.45 -59.23
C ASN A 3 7.85 24.33 -57.70
N ASP A 4 8.23 25.42 -57.03
CA ASP A 4 8.31 25.49 -55.57
C ASP A 4 6.92 25.30 -54.93
N TRP A 5 5.88 25.84 -55.57
CA TRP A 5 4.50 25.64 -55.15
C TRP A 5 4.06 24.17 -55.25
N LYS A 6 4.41 23.49 -56.35
CA LYS A 6 4.07 22.06 -56.54
C LYS A 6 4.80 21.17 -55.55
N GLU A 7 6.06 21.47 -55.27
CA GLU A 7 6.86 20.73 -54.30
C GLU A 7 6.32 20.92 -52.86
N PHE A 8 5.92 22.14 -52.51
CA PHE A 8 5.24 22.41 -51.25
C PHE A 8 3.90 21.67 -51.13
N ALA A 9 3.05 21.73 -52.17
CA ALA A 9 1.76 21.05 -52.19
C ALA A 9 1.92 19.52 -52.05
N ALA A 10 2.89 18.93 -52.75
CA ALA A 10 3.18 17.49 -52.66
C ALA A 10 3.62 17.07 -51.25
N ARG A 11 4.40 17.90 -50.55
CA ARG A 11 4.82 17.64 -49.17
C ARG A 11 3.66 17.75 -48.18
N ILE A 12 2.75 18.71 -48.37
CA ILE A 12 1.55 18.84 -47.53
C ILE A 12 0.62 17.65 -47.75
N ASP A 13 0.35 17.26 -49.00
CA ASP A 13 -0.49 16.09 -49.32
C ASP A 13 0.09 14.79 -48.77
N ALA A 14 1.41 14.65 -48.74
CA ALA A 14 2.07 13.48 -48.15
C ALA A 14 1.93 13.42 -46.61
N ILE A 15 1.80 14.57 -45.93
CA ILE A 15 1.77 14.65 -44.46
C ILE A 15 0.33 14.69 -43.93
N MET A 16 -0.60 15.31 -44.66
CA MET A 16 -2.03 15.41 -44.32
C MET A 16 -2.68 14.11 -43.81
N PRO A 17 -2.50 12.93 -44.44
CA PRO A 17 -3.09 11.68 -43.98
C PRO A 17 -2.37 11.07 -42.76
N THR A 18 -1.20 11.57 -42.39
CA THR A 18 -0.46 11.15 -41.18
C THR A 18 -0.76 12.02 -39.96
N LEU A 19 -1.39 13.17 -40.17
CA LEU A 19 -1.85 14.04 -39.09
C LEU A 19 -3.16 13.49 -38.55
N ALA A 20 -3.28 13.43 -37.23
CA ALA A 20 -4.55 13.10 -36.58
C ALA A 20 -5.61 14.11 -37.02
N THR A 21 -6.57 13.64 -37.80
CA THR A 21 -7.67 14.48 -38.26
C THR A 21 -8.65 14.69 -37.11
N LYS A 22 -9.50 15.71 -37.22
CA LYS A 22 -10.58 15.92 -36.24
C LYS A 22 -11.51 14.71 -36.15
N ALA A 23 -11.68 13.97 -37.24
CA ALA A 23 -12.46 12.74 -37.28
C ALA A 23 -11.82 11.62 -36.46
N ASP A 24 -10.49 11.47 -36.51
CA ASP A 24 -9.77 10.49 -35.71
C ASP A 24 -9.89 10.79 -34.21
N MET A 25 -9.80 12.06 -33.82
CA MET A 25 -9.98 12.50 -32.43
C MET A 25 -11.39 12.21 -31.90
N GLU A 26 -12.41 12.38 -32.73
CA GLU A 26 -13.80 12.15 -32.35
C GLU A 26 -14.10 10.66 -32.18
N ALA A 27 -13.56 9.81 -33.06
CA ALA A 27 -13.58 8.36 -32.88
C ALA A 27 -12.83 7.94 -31.61
N LEU A 28 -11.66 8.52 -31.35
CA LEU A 28 -10.84 8.22 -30.18
C LEU A 28 -11.54 8.60 -28.86
N ARG A 29 -12.32 9.70 -28.85
CA ARG A 29 -12.98 10.20 -27.64
C ARG A 29 -13.92 9.18 -27.01
N ALA A 30 -14.68 8.46 -27.84
CA ALA A 30 -15.60 7.44 -27.36
C ALA A 30 -14.86 6.25 -26.73
N ASP A 31 -13.77 5.80 -27.37
CA ASP A 31 -12.96 4.68 -26.88
C ASP A 31 -12.18 5.05 -25.62
N VAL A 32 -11.62 6.26 -25.56
CA VAL A 32 -10.94 6.77 -24.36
C VAL A 32 -11.93 6.84 -23.20
N ALA A 33 -13.12 7.41 -23.41
CA ALA A 33 -14.14 7.48 -22.35
C ALA A 33 -14.53 6.10 -21.83
N ARG A 34 -14.71 5.12 -22.72
CA ARG A 34 -15.03 3.74 -22.35
C ARG A 34 -13.89 3.07 -21.57
N TRP A 35 -12.66 3.23 -22.03
CA TRP A 35 -11.49 2.67 -21.39
C TRP A 35 -11.23 3.29 -20.02
N THR A 36 -11.34 4.62 -19.90
CA THR A 36 -11.26 5.35 -18.64
C THR A 36 -12.36 4.92 -17.67
N LEU A 37 -13.60 4.71 -18.14
CA LEU A 37 -14.67 4.23 -17.27
C LEU A 37 -14.37 2.83 -16.73
N ALA A 38 -13.83 1.94 -17.57
CA ALA A 38 -13.45 0.59 -17.15
C ALA A 38 -12.34 0.60 -16.09
N THR A 39 -11.31 1.45 -16.24
CA THR A 39 -10.23 1.56 -15.26
C THR A 39 -10.72 2.17 -13.95
N ILE A 40 -11.61 3.16 -14.01
CA ILE A 40 -12.24 3.74 -12.81
C ILE A 40 -13.05 2.69 -12.06
N ILE A 41 -13.89 1.90 -12.75
CA ILE A 41 -14.64 0.81 -12.12
C ILE A 41 -13.70 -0.21 -11.49
N GLY A 42 -12.66 -0.64 -12.20
CA GLY A 42 -11.65 -1.55 -11.66
C GLY A 42 -10.95 -1.01 -10.41
N LEU A 43 -10.61 0.29 -10.41
CA LEU A 43 -10.03 0.97 -9.26
C LEU A 43 -11.00 0.97 -8.06
N PHE A 44 -12.28 1.29 -8.29
CA PHE A 44 -13.28 1.29 -7.22
C PHE A 44 -13.58 -0.12 -6.68
N ILE A 45 -13.59 -1.15 -7.51
CA ILE A 45 -13.73 -2.54 -7.05
C ILE A 45 -12.48 -2.96 -6.25
N GLY A 46 -11.28 -2.65 -6.75
CA GLY A 46 -10.02 -2.96 -6.07
C GLY A 46 -9.88 -2.24 -4.73
N PHE A 47 -10.06 -0.92 -4.70
CA PHE A 47 -10.02 -0.13 -3.46
C PHE A 47 -11.20 -0.42 -2.53
N GLY A 48 -12.40 -0.67 -3.07
CA GLY A 48 -13.56 -1.09 -2.28
C GLY A 48 -13.31 -2.43 -1.57
N GLY A 49 -12.74 -3.40 -2.28
CA GLY A 49 -12.32 -4.68 -1.70
C GLY A 49 -11.23 -4.52 -0.64
N LEU A 50 -10.22 -3.67 -0.89
CA LEU A 50 -9.16 -3.37 0.07
C LEU A 50 -9.74 -2.71 1.34
N PHE A 51 -10.66 -1.75 1.18
CA PHE A 51 -11.30 -1.07 2.30
C PHE A 51 -12.09 -2.06 3.19
N VAL A 52 -12.91 -2.92 2.58
CA VAL A 52 -13.63 -3.98 3.31
C VAL A 52 -12.65 -4.93 4.00
N GLY A 53 -11.59 -5.36 3.30
CA GLY A 53 -10.52 -6.19 3.86
C GLY A 53 -9.90 -5.57 5.10
N ILE A 54 -9.49 -4.29 5.04
CA ILE A 54 -8.90 -3.56 6.18
C ILE A 54 -9.89 -3.44 7.33
N THR A 55 -11.15 -3.09 7.07
CA THR A 55 -12.15 -3.05 8.15
C THR A 55 -12.41 -4.41 8.80
N ASN A 56 -12.26 -5.50 8.05
CA ASN A 56 -12.40 -6.84 8.59
C ASN A 56 -11.16 -7.29 9.37
N THR A 57 -9.95 -6.98 8.91
CA THR A 57 -8.69 -7.29 9.64
C THR A 57 -8.56 -6.48 10.92
N LEU A 58 -8.92 -5.19 10.92
CA LEU A 58 -8.96 -4.37 12.14
C LEU A 58 -9.98 -4.89 13.17
N LYS A 59 -11.09 -5.48 12.70
CA LYS A 59 -12.05 -6.16 13.58
C LYS A 59 -11.49 -7.49 14.10
N GLN A 60 -10.68 -8.20 13.31
CA GLN A 60 -10.04 -9.46 13.70
C GLN A 60 -8.81 -9.29 14.60
N GLU A 61 -8.11 -8.15 14.62
CA GLU A 61 -7.06 -7.89 15.63
C GLU A 61 -7.58 -7.97 17.06
N LYS A 62 -8.87 -7.65 17.28
CA LYS A 62 -9.52 -7.86 18.60
C LYS A 62 -9.83 -9.32 18.93
N ALA A 63 -9.70 -10.24 17.98
CA ALA A 63 -10.11 -11.64 18.10
C ALA A 63 -9.05 -12.62 17.57
N GLN A 64 -7.77 -12.26 17.55
CA GLN A 64 -6.70 -13.15 17.12
C GLN A 64 -6.06 -13.84 18.35
N PRO A 65 -6.21 -15.17 18.54
CA PRO A 65 -5.19 -15.95 19.21
C PRO A 65 -3.95 -15.95 18.31
N ALA A 66 -2.81 -15.54 18.87
CA ALA A 66 -1.54 -15.41 18.16
C ALA A 66 -1.20 -16.66 17.31
N PRO A 67 -0.64 -16.49 16.10
CA PRO A 67 -0.02 -17.59 15.39
C PRO A 67 1.05 -18.22 16.29
N ALA A 68 0.91 -19.52 16.56
CA ALA A 68 1.92 -20.31 17.23
C ALA A 68 3.17 -20.36 16.34
N GLY A 69 4.07 -19.40 16.53
CA GLY A 69 5.29 -19.31 15.74
C GLY A 69 5.84 -17.91 15.67
N LEU A 70 6.21 -17.36 16.83
CA LEU A 70 7.35 -16.47 17.05
C LEU A 70 7.33 -16.15 18.55
N GLN A 71 8.28 -16.75 19.27
CA GLN A 71 8.42 -16.61 20.72
C GLN A 71 8.67 -15.14 21.07
N THR A 72 7.63 -14.46 21.55
CA THR A 72 7.77 -13.25 22.35
C THR A 72 8.57 -13.59 23.59
N VAL A 73 9.81 -13.11 23.66
CA VAL A 73 10.66 -13.16 24.85
C VAL A 73 9.94 -12.42 25.97
N GLN A 74 9.39 -13.18 26.92
CA GLN A 74 8.83 -12.61 28.14
C GLN A 74 9.97 -12.15 29.05
N PRO A 75 9.90 -10.95 29.64
CA PRO A 75 10.95 -10.45 30.52
C PRO A 75 11.06 -11.32 31.78
N ILE A 76 12.27 -11.84 32.01
CA ILE A 76 12.61 -12.65 33.18
C ILE A 76 12.56 -11.77 34.43
N VAL A 77 11.61 -12.05 35.32
CA VAL A 77 11.54 -11.40 36.64
C VAL A 77 12.40 -12.20 37.61
N ILE A 78 13.54 -11.64 38.02
CA ILE A 78 14.41 -12.23 39.04
C ILE A 78 13.90 -11.76 40.42
N TYR A 79 13.22 -12.66 41.13
CA TYR A 79 12.88 -12.44 42.55
C TYR A 79 14.10 -12.77 43.40
N VAL A 80 14.71 -11.74 44.01
CA VAL A 80 15.78 -11.91 45.00
C VAL A 80 15.12 -12.15 46.37
N PRO A 81 15.32 -13.30 47.03
CA PRO A 81 14.82 -13.49 48.39
C PRO A 81 15.64 -12.64 49.35
N ALA A 82 14.96 -11.83 50.17
CA ALA A 82 15.59 -11.10 51.26
C ALA A 82 16.22 -12.10 52.25
N ALA A 83 17.51 -11.88 52.56
CA ALA A 83 18.28 -12.71 53.48
C ALA A 83 17.56 -12.85 54.83
N ALA A 84 17.42 -14.08 55.31
CA ALA A 84 16.83 -14.40 56.60
C ALA A 84 17.67 -13.84 57.76
N PRO A 85 17.03 -13.34 58.84
CA PRO A 85 17.74 -12.77 59.99
C PRO A 85 18.61 -13.82 60.69
N GLU A 86 19.89 -13.47 60.83
CA GLU A 86 20.94 -14.25 61.50
C GLU A 86 20.61 -14.37 63.00
N LEU A 87 20.17 -15.56 63.43
CA LEU A 87 20.12 -15.96 64.84
C LEU A 87 21.55 -16.21 65.32
N ARG A 88 22.17 -15.20 65.95
CA ARG A 88 23.45 -15.40 66.66
C ARG A 88 23.18 -15.63 68.16
N PRO A 89 23.64 -16.76 68.73
CA PRO A 89 23.35 -17.16 70.10
C PRO A 89 24.12 -16.32 71.15
N GLU A 90 23.43 -16.11 72.28
CA GLU A 90 23.83 -15.61 73.60
C GLU A 90 25.34 -15.46 73.89
N GLN A 91 25.74 -14.26 74.33
CA GLN A 91 26.96 -14.01 75.11
C GLN A 91 26.62 -13.29 76.42
N PRO A 92 27.42 -13.51 77.49
CA PRO A 92 26.92 -13.65 78.85
C PRO A 92 26.71 -12.32 79.58
N GLN A 93 25.66 -12.26 80.40
CA GLN A 93 25.46 -11.23 81.42
C GLN A 93 26.70 -11.09 82.33
N LYS A 94 27.14 -9.85 82.55
CA LYS A 94 28.13 -9.54 83.59
C LYS A 94 27.86 -8.18 84.25
N LYS A 95 27.58 -8.29 85.56
CA LYS A 95 27.56 -7.31 86.67
C LYS A 95 26.35 -6.40 86.82
#